data_AF-A0A5J4PSS8-F1
#
_entry.id   AF-A0A5J4PSS8-F1
#
_cell.length_a   1.000
_cell.length_b   1.000
_cell.length_c   1.000
_cell.angle_alpha   90.00
_cell.angle_beta   90.00
_cell.angle_gamma   90.00
#
_symmetry.space_group_name_H-M   'P 1'
#
loop_
_entity.id
_entity.type
_entity.pdbx_description
1 polymer ?
#
loop_
_entity_poly.entity_id
_entity_poly.type
_entity_poly.pdbx_seq_one_letter_code
_entity_poly.pdbx_strand_id
1 'polypeptide(L)'
;WSEDAEELKHIRNDVGSQLALMECKPRHNTVDAATLYWAAMPGNAGDFPAEESFYTFIEPALCFFTEETNYRSSPSPFGIKMCDRISGKPIHVDISDLPMKRGITTNRNKFVLGPSGSGKSFFMNHLVRQYWEQGTHVVLVDTGNSYQGLCEMIRCKTKGADGIYFIYTEENPISFNPFYTDDYVFDVEKKDSIKTLLLTLWKSEDDKISKTESGELGSAVSAYIQRITDNRNIIPSFNTFYEFMRDEYRRELDEREIKVSREDFNIDNLLTTLRQYYRGGRFDFLLNSEKQLDLLSKRFIVFEIDAIKDHKILFPIVTIIIMEVFINKMRRLQGIRKMILIEEAWL
;
A
#
# COMPACT_ATOMS: atom_id res chain seq x y z
N TRP A 1 -26.38 40.06 12.84
CA TRP A 1 -25.05 40.04 13.49
C TRP A 1 -25.13 40.35 14.99
N SER A 2 -26.14 41.08 15.47
CA SER A 2 -26.72 40.94 16.81
C SER A 2 -28.10 41.61 16.79
N GLU A 3 -28.98 41.30 17.74
CA GLU A 3 -30.22 42.05 17.98
C GLU A 3 -29.99 43.22 18.95
N ASP A 4 -28.85 43.25 19.66
CA ASP A 4 -28.45 44.31 20.58
C ASP A 4 -27.69 45.43 19.87
N ALA A 5 -28.07 46.67 20.15
CA ALA A 5 -27.55 47.86 19.47
C ALA A 5 -26.10 48.18 19.87
N GLU A 6 -25.71 47.92 21.12
CA GLU A 6 -24.33 48.14 21.58
C GLU A 6 -23.39 47.06 21.04
N GLU A 7 -23.83 45.81 21.00
CA GLU A 7 -23.08 44.73 20.38
C GLU A 7 -22.87 44.97 18.87
N LEU A 8 -23.89 45.45 18.15
CA LEU A 8 -23.74 45.84 16.73
C LEU A 8 -22.71 46.96 16.53
N LYS A 9 -22.64 47.93 17.44
CA LYS A 9 -21.66 49.02 17.38
C LYS A 9 -20.25 48.51 17.62
N HIS A 10 -20.08 47.59 18.57
CA HIS A 10 -18.81 46.90 18.81
C HIS A 10 -18.36 46.11 17.56
N ILE A 11 -19.22 45.26 17.01
CA ILE A 11 -18.94 44.48 15.80
C ILE A 11 -18.55 45.40 14.63
N ARG A 12 -19.27 46.51 14.44
CA ARG A 12 -18.97 47.48 13.38
C ARG A 12 -17.57 48.09 13.53
N ASN A 13 -17.20 48.46 14.75
CA ASN A 13 -15.88 49.04 15.02
C ASN A 13 -14.77 48.00 14.80
N ASP A 14 -14.98 46.76 15.25
CA ASP A 14 -14.01 45.68 15.08
C ASP A 14 -13.79 45.36 13.61
N VAL A 15 -14.87 45.16 12.83
CA VAL A 15 -14.79 44.91 11.38
C VAL A 15 -14.13 46.09 10.66
N GLY A 16 -14.48 47.33 11.01
CA GLY A 16 -13.84 48.52 10.45
C GLY A 16 -12.34 48.58 10.74
N SER A 17 -11.91 48.19 11.95
CA SER A 17 -10.51 48.15 12.33
C SER A 17 -9.72 47.10 11.56
N GLN A 18 -10.30 45.91 11.32
CA GLN A 18 -9.66 44.85 10.54
C GLN A 18 -9.52 45.23 9.06
N LEU A 19 -10.56 45.85 8.47
CA LEU A 19 -10.48 46.35 7.09
C LEU A 19 -9.42 47.45 6.95
N ALA A 20 -9.31 48.34 7.93
CA ALA A 20 -8.28 49.38 7.94
C ALA A 20 -6.85 48.80 8.05
N LEU A 21 -6.65 47.69 8.77
CA LEU A 21 -5.37 46.97 8.81
C LEU A 21 -4.97 46.38 7.46
N MET A 22 -5.95 46.10 6.59
CA MET A 22 -5.73 45.67 5.20
C MET A 22 -5.58 46.86 4.24
N GLU A 23 -5.35 48.08 4.75
CA GLU A 23 -5.30 49.34 4.00
C GLU A 23 -6.58 49.64 3.20
N CYS A 24 -7.69 48.99 3.54
CA CYS A 24 -8.98 49.24 2.94
C CYS A 24 -9.73 50.30 3.75
N LYS A 25 -10.29 51.32 3.09
CA LYS A 25 -11.13 52.32 3.76
C LYS A 25 -12.57 51.78 3.86
N PRO A 26 -13.04 51.37 5.04
CA PRO A 26 -14.39 50.82 5.16
C PRO A 26 -15.43 51.92 4.89
N ARG A 27 -16.42 51.60 4.05
CA ARG A 27 -17.59 52.45 3.78
C ARG A 27 -18.83 51.68 4.22
N HIS A 28 -19.59 52.27 5.15
CA HIS A 28 -20.90 51.73 5.52
C HIS A 28 -21.93 52.20 4.49
N ASN A 29 -22.48 51.27 3.70
CA ASN A 29 -23.53 51.61 2.73
C ASN A 29 -24.87 51.74 3.46
N THR A 30 -25.45 52.94 3.45
CA THR A 30 -26.73 53.27 4.11
C THR A 30 -27.85 53.57 3.11
N VAL A 31 -27.57 53.56 1.80
CA VAL A 31 -28.49 54.03 0.76
C VAL A 31 -29.04 52.83 -0.01
N ASP A 32 -28.14 52.01 -0.56
CA ASP A 32 -28.50 50.94 -1.50
C ASP A 32 -28.46 49.56 -0.84
N ALA A 33 -28.40 49.50 0.49
CA ALA A 33 -28.28 48.24 1.24
C ALA A 33 -29.41 47.25 0.93
N ALA A 34 -30.64 47.72 0.76
CA ALA A 34 -31.78 46.88 0.39
C ALA A 34 -31.62 46.33 -1.04
N THR A 35 -31.17 47.16 -1.98
CA THR A 35 -30.93 46.77 -3.38
C THR A 35 -29.78 45.77 -3.48
N LEU A 36 -28.67 46.01 -2.76
CA LEU A 36 -27.54 45.09 -2.68
C LEU A 36 -27.95 43.73 -2.08
N TYR A 37 -28.78 43.74 -1.03
CA TYR A 37 -29.32 42.51 -0.46
C TYR A 37 -30.19 41.74 -1.46
N TRP A 38 -31.06 42.43 -2.19
CA TRP A 38 -31.89 41.83 -3.24
C TRP A 38 -31.06 41.32 -4.42
N ALA A 39 -30.04 42.05 -4.86
CA ALA A 39 -29.14 41.65 -5.93
C ALA A 39 -28.28 40.41 -5.56
N ALA A 40 -28.02 40.20 -4.27
CA ALA A 40 -27.32 39.02 -3.76
C ALA A 40 -28.18 37.75 -3.77
N MET A 41 -29.50 37.85 -4.03
CA MET A 41 -30.33 36.66 -4.17
C MET A 41 -30.01 35.91 -5.47
N PRO A 42 -29.96 34.56 -5.45
CA PRO A 42 -29.68 33.77 -6.65
C PRO A 42 -30.60 34.13 -7.82
N GLY A 43 -30.00 34.50 -8.95
CA GLY A 43 -30.72 34.89 -10.17
C GLY A 43 -31.01 36.40 -10.30
N ASN A 44 -30.74 37.20 -9.26
CA ASN A 44 -31.06 38.64 -9.26
C ASN A 44 -29.85 39.56 -9.47
N ALA A 45 -28.72 39.01 -9.94
CA ALA A 45 -27.49 39.78 -10.14
C ALA A 45 -27.64 40.94 -11.16
N GLY A 46 -28.66 40.89 -12.03
CA GLY A 46 -28.97 41.98 -12.97
C GLY A 46 -29.47 43.26 -12.31
N ASP A 47 -29.98 43.18 -11.08
CA ASP A 47 -30.42 44.34 -10.28
C ASP A 47 -29.27 44.96 -9.46
N PHE A 48 -28.03 44.48 -9.63
CA PHE A 48 -26.88 45.02 -8.92
C PHE A 48 -26.63 46.48 -9.34
N PRO A 49 -26.59 47.45 -8.40
CA PRO A 49 -26.38 48.86 -8.72
C PRO A 49 -25.04 49.10 -9.43
N ALA A 50 -25.08 49.70 -10.62
CA ALA A 50 -23.87 49.94 -11.41
C ALA A 50 -22.89 50.90 -10.70
N GLU A 51 -23.42 51.82 -9.89
CA GLU A 51 -22.67 52.76 -9.05
C GLU A 51 -21.86 52.09 -7.92
N GLU A 52 -22.23 50.87 -7.52
CA GLU A 52 -21.49 50.07 -6.54
C GLU A 52 -20.49 49.11 -7.22
N SER A 53 -20.38 49.17 -8.55
CA SER A 53 -19.37 48.44 -9.33
C SER A 53 -18.11 49.28 -9.55
N PHE A 54 -16.98 48.61 -9.79
CA PHE A 54 -15.73 49.27 -10.16
C PHE A 54 -15.05 48.52 -11.30
N TYR A 55 -14.29 49.27 -12.11
CA TYR A 55 -13.48 48.67 -13.17
C TYR A 55 -12.22 48.04 -12.57
N THR A 56 -11.94 46.82 -12.98
CA THR A 56 -10.72 46.10 -12.62
C THR A 56 -10.26 45.24 -13.78
N PHE A 57 -8.99 44.83 -13.76
CA PHE A 57 -8.46 43.89 -14.75
C PHE A 57 -9.01 42.47 -14.51
N ILE A 58 -8.92 41.61 -15.52
CA ILE A 58 -9.50 40.27 -15.46
C ILE A 58 -8.82 39.41 -14.39
N GLU A 59 -7.51 39.54 -14.19
CA GLU A 59 -6.75 38.73 -13.25
C GLU A 59 -7.15 39.02 -11.79
N PRO A 60 -7.23 40.28 -11.31
CA PRO A 60 -7.80 40.58 -10.00
C PRO A 60 -9.30 40.26 -9.88
N ALA A 61 -10.10 40.41 -10.95
CA ALA A 61 -11.52 40.07 -10.92
C ALA A 61 -11.74 38.59 -10.60
N LEU A 62 -10.94 37.70 -11.21
CA LEU A 62 -11.01 36.27 -10.98
C LEU A 62 -10.71 35.89 -9.51
N CYS A 63 -9.87 36.65 -8.81
CA CYS A 63 -9.61 36.44 -7.38
C CYS A 63 -10.84 36.66 -6.49
N PHE A 64 -11.85 37.40 -6.95
CA PHE A 64 -13.10 37.63 -6.23
C PHE A 64 -14.21 36.62 -6.57
N PHE A 65 -13.98 35.72 -7.55
CA PHE A 65 -14.93 34.65 -7.84
C PHE A 65 -14.88 33.58 -6.74
N THR A 66 -16.04 33.15 -6.27
CA THR A 66 -16.15 32.02 -5.36
C THR A 66 -15.83 30.73 -6.12
N GLU A 67 -14.63 30.19 -5.92
CA GLU A 67 -14.23 28.88 -6.47
C GLU A 67 -14.72 27.70 -5.61
N GLU A 68 -15.40 27.98 -4.51
CA GLU A 68 -16.01 26.96 -3.67
C GLU A 68 -17.31 26.45 -4.31
N THR A 69 -17.40 25.12 -4.45
CA THR A 69 -18.61 24.46 -4.93
C THR A 69 -18.86 23.21 -4.09
N ASN A 70 -20.11 22.74 -4.07
CA ASN A 70 -20.45 21.48 -3.40
C ASN A 70 -19.59 20.33 -3.94
N TYR A 71 -19.20 19.41 -3.07
CA TYR A 71 -18.51 18.20 -3.47
C TYR A 71 -19.35 17.44 -4.52
N ARG A 72 -18.69 16.94 -5.56
CA ARG A 72 -19.34 16.24 -6.68
C ARG A 72 -18.89 14.79 -6.72
N SER A 73 -19.81 13.92 -7.13
CA SER A 73 -19.45 12.53 -7.39
C SER A 73 -18.53 12.44 -8.61
N SER A 74 -17.55 11.56 -8.52
CA SER A 74 -16.69 11.17 -9.62
C SER A 74 -17.51 10.41 -10.66
N PRO A 75 -17.33 10.67 -11.97
CA PRO A 75 -18.02 9.95 -13.04
C PRO A 75 -17.43 8.54 -13.30
N SER A 76 -16.50 8.08 -12.47
CA SER A 76 -15.83 6.79 -12.61
C SER A 76 -16.74 5.63 -12.21
N PRO A 77 -16.59 4.44 -12.82
CA PRO A 77 -17.28 3.22 -12.39
C PRO A 77 -16.69 2.63 -11.10
N PHE A 78 -15.47 3.04 -10.74
CA PHE A 78 -14.75 2.61 -9.55
C PHE A 78 -14.56 3.79 -8.60
N GLY A 79 -14.69 3.56 -7.30
CA GLY A 79 -14.44 4.57 -6.29
C GLY A 79 -14.98 4.20 -4.92
N ILE A 80 -14.91 5.11 -3.97
CA ILE A 80 -15.38 4.93 -2.59
C ILE A 80 -16.60 5.81 -2.33
N LYS A 81 -17.58 5.30 -1.58
CA LYS A 81 -18.72 6.07 -1.09
C LYS A 81 -18.31 6.77 0.20
N MET A 82 -18.33 8.10 0.17
CA MET A 82 -18.09 9.00 1.29
C MET A 82 -19.35 9.86 1.51
N CYS A 83 -19.32 10.74 2.50
CA CYS A 83 -20.37 11.74 2.70
C CYS A 83 -19.80 13.15 2.65
N ASP A 84 -20.56 14.04 2.02
CA ASP A 84 -20.39 15.49 2.12
C ASP A 84 -20.42 15.92 3.59
N ARG A 85 -19.44 16.72 4.01
CA ARG A 85 -19.28 17.08 5.42
C ARG A 85 -20.41 17.96 5.96
N ILE A 86 -21.01 18.81 5.13
CA ILE A 86 -21.97 19.83 5.55
C ILE A 86 -23.39 19.28 5.48
N SER A 87 -23.75 18.72 4.33
CA SER A 87 -25.09 18.22 4.02
C SER A 87 -25.30 16.74 4.35
N GLY A 88 -24.23 15.99 4.61
CA GLY A 88 -24.29 14.53 4.80
C GLY A 88 -24.63 13.76 3.51
N LYS A 89 -24.74 14.43 2.37
CA LYS A 89 -25.08 13.82 1.09
C LYS A 89 -24.04 12.76 0.71
N PRO A 90 -24.43 11.53 0.35
CA PRO A 90 -23.50 10.53 -0.14
C PRO A 90 -22.83 10.97 -1.45
N ILE A 91 -21.52 10.73 -1.55
CA ILE A 91 -20.70 11.08 -2.70
C ILE A 91 -19.85 9.88 -3.10
N HIS A 92 -19.81 9.58 -4.39
CA HIS A 92 -18.89 8.61 -4.96
C HIS A 92 -17.58 9.31 -5.32
N VAL A 93 -16.44 8.86 -4.78
CA VAL A 93 -15.14 9.51 -4.98
C VAL A 93 -14.16 8.50 -5.55
N ASP A 94 -13.62 8.79 -6.72
CA ASP A 94 -12.52 8.03 -7.31
C ASP A 94 -11.20 8.74 -7.03
N ILE A 95 -10.42 8.16 -6.11
CA ILE A 95 -9.10 8.62 -5.73
C ILE A 95 -7.97 7.89 -6.46
N SER A 96 -8.28 7.11 -7.50
CA SER A 96 -7.34 6.24 -8.19
C SER A 96 -7.32 6.48 -9.71
N ASP A 97 -8.43 6.29 -10.42
CA ASP A 97 -8.39 6.33 -11.89
C ASP A 97 -8.69 7.73 -12.43
N LEU A 98 -9.65 8.44 -11.85
CA LEU A 98 -10.01 9.79 -12.28
C LEU A 98 -8.85 10.78 -12.16
N PRO A 99 -8.07 10.84 -11.06
CA PRO A 99 -6.92 11.74 -10.97
C PRO A 99 -5.87 11.43 -12.04
N MET A 100 -5.62 10.16 -12.33
CA MET A 100 -4.70 9.76 -13.41
C MET A 100 -5.23 10.15 -14.79
N LYS A 101 -6.52 9.90 -15.08
CA LYS A 101 -7.14 10.29 -16.36
C LYS A 101 -7.11 11.80 -16.59
N ARG A 102 -7.15 12.59 -15.51
CA ARG A 102 -7.05 14.05 -15.55
C ARG A 102 -5.61 14.57 -15.58
N GLY A 103 -4.61 13.68 -15.52
CA GLY A 103 -3.19 14.08 -15.47
C GLY A 103 -2.75 14.71 -14.15
N ILE A 104 -3.54 14.55 -13.08
CA ILE A 104 -3.23 15.08 -11.73
C ILE A 104 -2.17 14.21 -11.05
N THR A 105 -2.21 12.90 -11.28
CA THR A 105 -1.23 11.95 -10.75
C THR A 105 -0.69 11.03 -11.84
N THR A 106 0.55 10.57 -11.67
CA THR A 106 1.20 9.62 -12.59
C THR A 106 1.12 8.18 -12.09
N ASN A 107 0.73 7.97 -10.84
CA ASN A 107 0.57 6.65 -10.22
C ASN A 107 -0.64 6.60 -9.28
N ARG A 108 -0.93 5.40 -8.75
CA ARG A 108 -2.05 5.12 -7.84
C ARG A 108 -1.62 4.92 -6.39
N ASN A 109 -0.33 5.11 -6.10
CA ASN A 109 0.22 4.92 -4.76
C ASN A 109 -0.38 5.99 -3.83
N LYS A 110 -0.60 5.61 -2.58
CA LYS A 110 -1.23 6.46 -1.57
C LYS A 110 -0.42 6.40 -0.29
N PHE A 111 -0.27 7.55 0.33
CA PHE A 111 0.35 7.69 1.64
C PHE A 111 -0.67 8.33 2.56
N VAL A 112 -1.02 7.65 3.64
CA VAL A 112 -2.04 8.09 4.60
C VAL A 112 -1.34 8.43 5.91
N LEU A 113 -1.39 9.70 6.29
CA LEU A 113 -0.71 10.23 7.48
C LEU A 113 -1.74 10.81 8.45
N GLY A 114 -1.48 10.64 9.74
CA GLY A 114 -2.25 11.22 10.84
C GLY A 114 -1.71 10.74 12.19
N PRO A 115 -1.90 11.51 13.28
CA PRO A 115 -1.47 11.09 14.61
C PRO A 115 -2.23 9.83 15.08
N SER A 116 -1.78 9.23 16.18
CA SER A 116 -2.54 8.13 16.81
C SER A 116 -3.95 8.62 17.19
N GLY A 117 -4.96 7.77 16.99
CA GLY A 117 -6.36 8.12 17.24
C GLY A 117 -7.02 9.04 16.20
N SER A 118 -6.34 9.46 15.13
CA SER A 118 -6.94 10.35 14.10
C SER A 118 -7.93 9.66 13.16
N GLY A 119 -8.21 8.37 13.36
CA GLY A 119 -9.12 7.59 12.52
C GLY A 119 -8.50 7.03 11.23
N LYS A 120 -7.16 6.90 11.13
CA LYS A 120 -6.49 6.30 9.97
C LYS A 120 -7.03 4.91 9.66
N SER A 121 -6.92 3.97 10.60
CA SER A 121 -7.33 2.57 10.43
C SER A 121 -8.85 2.44 10.25
N PHE A 122 -9.64 3.37 10.81
CA PHE A 122 -11.08 3.45 10.56
C PHE A 122 -11.38 3.78 9.10
N PHE A 123 -10.74 4.83 8.56
CA PHE A 123 -10.86 5.18 7.14
C PHE A 123 -10.36 4.06 6.23
N MET A 124 -9.21 3.46 6.56
CA MET A 124 -8.63 2.39 5.75
C MET A 124 -9.50 1.14 5.73
N ASN A 125 -10.09 0.71 6.85
CA ASN A 125 -11.06 -0.38 6.87
C ASN A 125 -12.23 -0.13 5.87
N HIS A 126 -12.77 1.10 5.85
CA HIS A 126 -13.84 1.48 4.93
C HIS A 126 -13.40 1.46 3.47
N LEU A 127 -12.24 2.05 3.17
CA LEU A 127 -11.66 2.09 1.83
C LEU A 127 -11.41 0.67 1.31
N VAL A 128 -10.73 -0.14 2.11
CA VAL A 128 -10.28 -1.47 1.75
C VAL A 128 -11.45 -2.43 1.54
N ARG A 129 -12.47 -2.35 2.40
CA ARG A 129 -13.74 -3.06 2.20
C ARG A 129 -14.36 -2.74 0.85
N GLN A 130 -14.48 -1.46 0.49
CA GLN A 130 -15.14 -1.09 -0.77
C GLN A 130 -14.31 -1.44 -2.00
N TYR A 131 -12.98 -1.41 -1.90
CA TYR A 131 -12.10 -1.93 -2.94
C TYR A 131 -12.34 -3.43 -3.13
N TRP A 132 -12.39 -4.20 -2.03
CA TRP A 132 -12.72 -5.62 -2.08
C TRP A 132 -14.10 -5.86 -2.67
N GLU A 133 -15.15 -5.16 -2.25
CA GLU A 133 -16.51 -5.29 -2.79
C GLU A 133 -16.56 -5.06 -4.33
N GLN A 134 -15.66 -4.24 -4.86
CA GLN A 134 -15.50 -3.95 -6.29
C GLN A 134 -14.54 -4.88 -7.04
N GLY A 135 -14.22 -6.06 -6.49
CA GLY A 135 -13.40 -7.07 -7.18
C GLY A 135 -11.88 -6.93 -6.98
N THR A 136 -11.43 -6.00 -6.13
CA THR A 136 -9.99 -5.85 -5.86
C THR A 136 -9.46 -7.01 -5.01
N HIS A 137 -8.27 -7.52 -5.34
CA HIS A 137 -7.51 -8.38 -4.43
C HIS A 137 -6.68 -7.52 -3.49
N VAL A 138 -6.89 -7.71 -2.20
CA VAL A 138 -6.29 -6.97 -1.11
C VAL A 138 -5.33 -7.89 -0.34
N VAL A 139 -4.09 -7.43 -0.20
CA VAL A 139 -3.10 -7.98 0.73
C VAL A 139 -2.77 -6.90 1.75
N LEU A 140 -3.02 -7.18 3.02
CA LEU A 140 -2.83 -6.28 4.15
C LEU A 140 -1.71 -6.79 5.03
N VAL A 141 -0.81 -5.89 5.43
CA VAL A 141 0.13 -6.09 6.54
C VAL A 141 -0.38 -5.25 7.69
N ASP A 142 -0.83 -5.92 8.74
CA ASP A 142 -1.45 -5.31 9.93
C ASP A 142 -0.50 -5.39 11.12
N THR A 143 -0.55 -4.36 11.94
CA THR A 143 0.15 -4.23 13.20
C THR A 143 -0.87 -3.80 14.25
N GLY A 144 -1.30 -4.75 15.08
CA GLY A 144 -2.23 -4.47 16.17
C GLY A 144 -3.70 -4.83 15.89
N ASN A 145 -3.96 -5.81 15.02
CA ASN A 145 -5.27 -6.43 14.80
C ASN A 145 -6.40 -5.50 14.36
N SER A 146 -6.07 -4.37 13.74
CA SER A 146 -7.04 -3.36 13.31
C SER A 146 -7.99 -3.85 12.20
N TYR A 147 -7.60 -4.90 11.48
CA TYR A 147 -8.36 -5.44 10.34
C TYR A 147 -8.97 -6.82 10.60
N GLN A 148 -8.79 -7.39 11.80
CA GLN A 148 -9.33 -8.72 12.16
C GLN A 148 -10.85 -8.78 11.99
N GLY A 149 -11.58 -7.77 12.49
CA GLY A 149 -13.04 -7.72 12.40
C GLY A 149 -13.55 -7.67 10.95
N LEU A 150 -12.90 -6.88 10.08
CA LEU A 150 -13.24 -6.81 8.66
C LEU A 150 -12.94 -8.13 7.95
N CYS A 151 -11.79 -8.73 8.23
CA CYS A 151 -11.38 -10.00 7.65
C CYS A 151 -12.37 -11.13 8.00
N GLU A 152 -12.76 -11.24 9.27
CA GLU A 152 -13.70 -12.26 9.73
C GLU A 152 -15.12 -12.02 9.17
N MET A 153 -15.55 -10.76 9.05
CA MET A 153 -16.81 -10.43 8.39
C MET A 153 -16.82 -10.88 6.92
N ILE A 154 -15.72 -10.66 6.19
CA ILE A 154 -15.56 -11.12 4.80
C ILE A 154 -15.56 -12.65 4.75
N ARG A 155 -14.85 -13.31 5.67
CA ARG A 155 -14.79 -14.77 5.78
C ARG A 155 -16.17 -15.38 5.98
N CYS A 156 -16.93 -14.86 6.94
CA CYS A 156 -18.31 -15.26 7.19
C CYS A 156 -19.20 -15.02 5.98
N LYS A 157 -19.14 -13.83 5.37
CA LYS A 157 -19.95 -13.45 4.20
C LYS A 157 -19.70 -14.37 3.00
N THR A 158 -18.46 -14.82 2.82
CA THR A 158 -18.05 -15.65 1.69
C THR A 158 -17.98 -17.14 2.04
N LYS A 159 -18.37 -17.54 3.26
CA LYS A 159 -18.28 -18.92 3.77
C LYS A 159 -16.87 -19.52 3.64
N GLY A 160 -15.84 -18.70 3.89
CA GLY A 160 -14.43 -19.08 3.81
C GLY A 160 -13.81 -19.04 2.41
N ALA A 161 -14.56 -18.58 1.39
CA ALA A 161 -13.99 -18.39 0.06
C ALA A 161 -12.97 -17.23 0.04
N ASP A 162 -13.20 -16.16 0.81
CA ASP A 162 -12.26 -15.05 1.08
C ASP A 162 -12.07 -14.86 2.60
N GLY A 163 -11.25 -13.89 3.00
CA GLY A 163 -11.07 -13.50 4.40
C GLY A 163 -10.10 -14.42 5.12
N ILE A 164 -8.83 -14.37 4.72
CA ILE A 164 -7.75 -15.13 5.35
C ILE A 164 -6.98 -14.20 6.29
N TYR A 165 -6.99 -14.54 7.58
CA TYR A 165 -6.25 -13.82 8.61
C TYR A 165 -5.10 -14.70 9.10
N PHE A 166 -3.86 -14.29 8.82
CA PHE A 166 -2.65 -14.96 9.29
C PHE A 166 -2.15 -14.27 10.54
N ILE A 167 -2.02 -15.04 11.61
CA ILE A 167 -1.32 -14.63 12.83
C ILE A 167 -0.14 -15.57 12.98
N TYR A 168 1.06 -15.02 13.19
CA TYR A 168 2.17 -15.85 13.58
C TYR A 168 1.91 -16.42 14.97
N THR A 169 1.84 -17.75 15.07
CA THR A 169 1.84 -18.49 16.33
C THR A 169 2.88 -19.59 16.24
N GLU A 170 3.44 -20.03 17.36
CA GLU A 170 4.37 -21.17 17.36
C GLU A 170 3.72 -22.45 16.81
N GLU A 171 2.41 -22.61 17.04
CA GLU A 171 1.63 -23.77 16.59
C GLU A 171 1.23 -23.70 15.11
N ASN A 172 1.01 -22.49 14.58
CA ASN A 172 0.67 -22.25 13.17
C ASN A 172 1.58 -21.16 12.60
N PRO A 173 2.84 -21.49 12.29
CA PRO A 173 3.74 -20.54 11.67
C PRO A 173 3.31 -20.25 10.22
N ILE A 174 3.58 -19.02 9.79
CA ILE A 174 3.51 -18.68 8.36
C ILE A 174 4.60 -19.48 7.66
N SER A 175 4.21 -20.35 6.73
CA SER A 175 5.12 -21.20 5.96
C SER A 175 4.86 -21.03 4.48
N PHE A 176 5.92 -21.09 3.67
CA PHE A 176 5.86 -20.91 2.23
C PHE A 176 6.92 -21.79 1.55
N ASN A 177 6.75 -22.10 0.27
CA ASN A 177 7.79 -22.79 -0.51
C ASN A 177 8.22 -21.87 -1.67
N PRO A 178 9.43 -21.27 -1.60
CA PRO A 178 9.89 -20.33 -2.62
C PRO A 178 10.15 -20.99 -3.98
N PHE A 179 10.44 -22.29 -3.99
CA PHE A 179 10.73 -23.06 -5.19
C PHE A 179 9.49 -23.72 -5.81
N TYR A 180 8.29 -23.45 -5.28
CA TYR A 180 7.05 -24.01 -5.81
C TYR A 180 6.39 -23.08 -6.83
N THR A 181 5.96 -23.65 -7.96
CA THR A 181 5.04 -23.03 -8.93
C THR A 181 4.16 -24.13 -9.55
N ASP A 182 2.85 -23.87 -9.67
CA ASP A 182 1.89 -24.86 -10.22
C ASP A 182 2.25 -25.34 -11.63
N ASP A 183 2.73 -24.42 -12.45
CA ASP A 183 3.05 -24.59 -13.86
C ASP A 183 4.53 -24.92 -14.09
N TYR A 184 5.35 -24.97 -13.04
CA TYR A 184 6.81 -25.09 -13.12
C TYR A 184 7.47 -23.98 -13.98
N VAL A 185 6.83 -22.81 -14.05
CA VAL A 185 7.34 -21.65 -14.77
C VAL A 185 8.05 -20.72 -13.81
N PHE A 186 9.35 -20.56 -14.01
CA PHE A 186 10.22 -19.67 -13.22
C PHE A 186 10.76 -18.56 -14.13
N ASP A 187 10.03 -17.45 -14.21
CA ASP A 187 10.47 -16.24 -14.90
C ASP A 187 11.65 -15.55 -14.19
N VAL A 188 12.21 -14.52 -14.82
CA VAL A 188 13.35 -13.77 -14.30
C VAL A 188 13.04 -13.16 -12.93
N GLU A 189 11.84 -12.59 -12.76
CA GLU A 189 11.42 -11.98 -11.49
C GLU A 189 11.30 -13.00 -10.35
N LYS A 190 10.78 -14.20 -10.61
CA LYS A 190 10.72 -15.29 -9.63
C LYS A 190 12.11 -15.79 -9.24
N LYS A 191 13.02 -15.91 -10.20
CA LYS A 191 14.43 -16.25 -9.91
C LYS A 191 15.08 -15.16 -9.06
N ASP A 192 14.82 -13.90 -9.37
CA ASP A 192 15.32 -12.76 -8.60
C ASP A 192 14.69 -12.64 -7.21
N SER A 193 13.42 -13.02 -7.03
CA SER A 193 12.77 -13.05 -5.72
C SER A 193 13.34 -14.15 -4.82
N ILE A 194 13.56 -15.34 -5.37
CA ILE A 194 14.25 -16.45 -4.68
C ILE A 194 15.67 -16.03 -4.31
N LYS A 195 16.41 -15.44 -5.24
CA LYS A 195 17.78 -14.92 -4.99
C LYS A 195 17.79 -13.89 -3.86
N THR A 196 16.87 -12.92 -3.90
CA THR A 196 16.74 -11.89 -2.86
C THR A 196 16.44 -12.51 -1.51
N LEU A 197 15.49 -13.45 -1.45
CA LEU A 197 15.17 -14.21 -0.24
C LEU A 197 16.41 -14.90 0.33
N LEU A 198 17.16 -15.64 -0.49
CA LEU A 198 18.34 -16.38 -0.04
C LEU A 198 19.47 -15.44 0.43
N LEU A 199 19.65 -14.28 -0.21
CA LEU A 199 20.60 -13.26 0.24
C LEU A 199 20.21 -12.70 1.61
N THR A 200 18.94 -12.37 1.83
CA THR A 200 18.44 -11.90 3.13
C THR A 200 18.56 -12.95 4.22
N LEU A 201 18.44 -14.24 3.89
CA LEU A 201 18.63 -15.34 4.85
C LEU A 201 20.10 -15.56 5.20
N TRP A 202 21.01 -15.25 4.27
CA TRP A 202 22.45 -15.48 4.42
C TRP A 202 23.16 -14.32 5.12
N LYS A 203 22.81 -13.08 4.77
CA LYS A 203 23.51 -11.87 5.18
C LYS A 203 22.70 -11.09 6.21
N SER A 204 23.39 -10.53 7.19
CA SER A 204 22.79 -9.59 8.14
C SER A 204 22.62 -8.21 7.49
N GLU A 205 21.82 -7.32 8.08
CA GLU A 205 21.64 -5.95 7.57
C GLU A 205 22.96 -5.16 7.41
N ASP A 206 23.96 -5.47 8.26
CA ASP A 206 25.27 -4.82 8.24
C ASP A 206 26.25 -5.42 7.20
N ASP A 207 25.93 -6.58 6.63
CA ASP A 207 26.81 -7.28 5.70
C ASP A 207 26.62 -6.74 4.27
N LYS A 208 27.67 -6.14 3.71
CA LYS A 208 27.66 -5.73 2.30
C LYS A 208 27.70 -6.96 1.39
N ILE A 209 26.62 -7.15 0.61
CA ILE A 209 26.56 -8.16 -0.45
C ILE A 209 27.45 -7.72 -1.61
N SER A 210 28.43 -8.53 -1.98
CA SER A 210 29.27 -8.27 -3.15
C SER A 210 28.53 -8.59 -4.46
N LYS A 211 28.95 -7.97 -5.57
CA LYS A 211 28.39 -8.30 -6.90
C LYS A 211 28.65 -9.77 -7.26
N THR A 212 29.78 -10.32 -6.83
CA THR A 212 30.15 -11.72 -7.06
C THR A 212 29.25 -12.65 -6.26
N GLU A 213 28.99 -12.36 -4.97
CA GLU A 213 28.10 -13.16 -4.13
C GLU A 213 26.68 -13.22 -4.70
N SER A 214 26.15 -12.07 -5.12
CA SER A 214 24.83 -11.99 -5.75
C SER A 214 24.80 -12.73 -7.10
N GLY A 215 25.86 -12.61 -7.91
CA GLY A 215 25.98 -13.29 -9.19
C GLY A 215 26.07 -14.81 -9.06
N GLU A 216 26.87 -15.31 -8.12
CA GLU A 216 27.02 -16.74 -7.87
C GLU A 216 25.75 -17.36 -7.29
N LEU A 217 25.08 -16.68 -6.34
CA LEU A 217 23.81 -17.18 -5.83
C LEU A 217 22.73 -17.19 -6.91
N GLY A 218 22.69 -16.17 -7.78
CA GLY A 218 21.79 -16.15 -8.94
C GLY A 218 22.05 -17.29 -9.92
N SER A 219 23.32 -17.62 -10.15
CA SER A 219 23.74 -18.75 -11.00
C SER A 219 23.32 -20.08 -10.37
N ALA A 220 23.52 -20.24 -9.07
CA ALA A 220 23.11 -21.42 -8.31
C ALA A 220 21.60 -21.65 -8.33
N VAL A 221 20.81 -20.59 -8.11
CA VAL A 221 19.33 -20.63 -8.20
C VAL A 221 18.90 -21.04 -9.60
N SER A 222 19.54 -20.50 -10.64
CA SER A 222 19.23 -20.83 -12.03
C SER A 222 19.54 -22.29 -12.36
N ALA A 223 20.70 -22.80 -11.92
CA ALA A 223 21.12 -24.19 -12.11
C ALA A 223 20.17 -25.17 -11.39
N TYR A 224 19.80 -24.85 -10.15
CA TYR A 224 18.84 -25.66 -9.40
C TYR A 224 17.46 -25.67 -10.06
N ILE A 225 16.96 -24.51 -10.52
CA ILE A 225 15.67 -24.42 -11.22
C ILE A 225 15.70 -25.25 -12.50
N GLN A 226 16.79 -25.22 -13.26
CA GLN A 226 16.96 -26.04 -14.45
C GLN A 226 16.85 -27.54 -14.10
N ARG A 227 17.56 -27.97 -13.06
CA ARG A 227 17.53 -29.35 -12.56
C ARG A 227 16.13 -29.85 -12.19
N ILE A 228 15.37 -29.08 -11.41
CA ILE A 228 14.01 -29.48 -11.00
C ILE A 228 13.01 -29.42 -12.17
N THR A 229 13.32 -28.64 -13.21
CA THR A 229 12.50 -28.57 -14.43
C THR A 229 12.75 -29.78 -15.31
N ASP A 230 14.02 -30.19 -15.44
CA ASP A 230 14.46 -31.34 -16.24
C ASP A 230 14.13 -32.68 -15.56
N ASN A 231 14.22 -32.75 -14.24
CA ASN A 231 13.92 -33.96 -13.47
C ASN A 231 12.74 -33.75 -12.50
N ARG A 232 11.54 -34.11 -12.97
CA ARG A 232 10.28 -34.01 -12.23
C ARG A 232 10.16 -34.93 -11.01
N ASN A 233 11.10 -35.86 -10.80
CA ASN A 233 11.13 -36.67 -9.59
C ASN A 233 11.63 -35.89 -8.37
N ILE A 234 12.28 -34.73 -8.58
CA ILE A 234 12.74 -33.86 -7.52
C ILE A 234 11.59 -32.96 -7.08
N ILE A 235 11.18 -33.08 -5.82
CA ILE A 235 10.19 -32.19 -5.24
C ILE A 235 10.85 -30.82 -5.00
N PRO A 236 10.40 -29.73 -5.65
CA PRO A 236 10.97 -28.41 -5.44
C PRO A 236 10.74 -27.94 -4.01
N SER A 237 11.80 -27.63 -3.28
CA SER A 237 11.74 -27.15 -1.91
C SER A 237 13.06 -26.52 -1.50
N PHE A 238 13.07 -25.80 -0.38
CA PHE A 238 14.32 -25.31 0.18
C PHE A 238 15.26 -26.47 0.58
N ASN A 239 14.72 -27.59 1.07
CA ASN A 239 15.50 -28.77 1.41
C ASN A 239 16.29 -29.33 0.22
N THR A 240 15.63 -29.54 -0.92
CA THR A 240 16.29 -30.09 -2.11
C THR A 240 17.23 -29.07 -2.77
N PHE A 241 16.98 -27.76 -2.62
CA PHE A 241 17.94 -26.72 -2.97
C PHE A 241 19.20 -26.78 -2.09
N TYR A 242 19.03 -26.90 -0.78
CA TYR A 242 20.14 -27.00 0.18
C TYR A 242 21.03 -28.23 -0.10
N GLU A 243 20.41 -29.38 -0.38
CA GLU A 243 21.12 -30.61 -0.76
C GLU A 243 21.89 -30.43 -2.07
N PHE A 244 21.28 -29.83 -3.09
CA PHE A 244 21.93 -29.50 -4.35
C PHE A 244 23.16 -28.60 -4.14
N MET A 245 23.03 -27.57 -3.31
CA MET A 245 24.14 -26.67 -2.97
C MET A 245 25.29 -27.41 -2.28
N ARG A 246 24.97 -28.29 -1.32
CA ARG A 246 25.95 -29.05 -0.53
C ARG A 246 26.71 -30.07 -1.36
N ASP A 247 26.02 -30.83 -2.19
CA ASP A 247 26.55 -32.05 -2.79
C ASP A 247 27.02 -31.86 -4.24
N GLU A 248 26.38 -30.98 -5.00
CA GLU A 248 26.55 -30.88 -6.45
C GLU A 248 27.14 -29.52 -6.86
N TYR A 249 26.49 -28.41 -6.51
CA TYR A 249 26.95 -27.08 -6.89
C TYR A 249 28.35 -26.76 -6.34
N ARG A 250 28.67 -27.28 -5.14
CA ARG A 250 30.01 -27.19 -4.56
C ARG A 250 31.07 -27.82 -5.48
N ARG A 251 30.78 -29.00 -6.06
CA ARG A 251 31.72 -29.68 -6.97
C ARG A 251 31.84 -28.93 -8.28
N GLU A 252 30.71 -28.43 -8.79
CA GLU A 252 30.70 -27.60 -10.01
C GLU A 252 31.57 -26.35 -9.84
N LEU A 253 31.48 -25.66 -8.69
CA LEU A 253 32.35 -24.52 -8.37
C LEU A 253 33.84 -24.88 -8.36
N ASP A 254 34.20 -26.04 -7.81
CA ASP A 254 35.58 -26.51 -7.73
C ASP A 254 36.15 -26.89 -9.11
N GLU A 255 35.31 -27.33 -10.05
CA GLU A 255 35.68 -27.78 -11.40
C GLU A 255 35.71 -26.66 -12.46
N ARG A 256 35.22 -25.45 -12.15
CA ARG A 256 35.17 -24.33 -13.11
C ARG A 256 36.57 -23.82 -13.50
N GLU A 257 36.70 -23.43 -14.78
CA GLU A 257 37.93 -22.82 -15.32
C GLU A 257 38.25 -21.47 -14.67
N ILE A 258 37.22 -20.65 -14.43
CA ILE A 258 37.32 -19.38 -13.71
C ILE A 258 37.06 -19.66 -12.24
N LYS A 259 38.13 -19.70 -11.45
CA LYS A 259 38.02 -19.96 -10.01
C LYS A 259 37.42 -18.75 -9.29
N VAL A 260 36.29 -18.98 -8.62
CA VAL A 260 35.75 -18.03 -7.64
C VAL A 260 36.49 -18.26 -6.34
N SER A 261 37.11 -17.21 -5.79
CA SER A 261 37.82 -17.36 -4.52
C SER A 261 36.83 -17.55 -3.37
N ARG A 262 37.28 -18.19 -2.29
CA ARG A 262 36.45 -18.32 -1.07
C ARG A 262 36.10 -16.95 -0.45
N GLU A 263 36.92 -15.94 -0.69
CA GLU A 263 36.67 -14.56 -0.24
C GLU A 263 35.54 -13.91 -1.04
N ASP A 264 35.37 -14.30 -2.32
CA ASP A 264 34.32 -13.80 -3.19
C ASP A 264 32.98 -14.52 -3.01
N PHE A 265 33.00 -15.82 -2.69
CA PHE A 265 31.79 -16.61 -2.41
C PHE A 265 32.09 -17.78 -1.47
N ASN A 266 31.72 -17.62 -0.18
CA ASN A 266 31.94 -18.65 0.83
C ASN A 266 30.72 -19.58 0.98
N ILE A 267 30.67 -20.64 0.16
CA ILE A 267 29.59 -21.63 0.18
C ILE A 267 29.44 -22.35 1.54
N ASP A 268 30.55 -22.59 2.27
CA ASP A 268 30.50 -23.22 3.58
C ASP A 268 29.78 -22.31 4.59
N ASN A 269 30.06 -21.01 4.56
CA ASN A 269 29.37 -20.03 5.40
C ASN A 269 27.90 -19.94 5.03
N LEU A 270 27.57 -19.85 3.74
CA LEU A 270 26.19 -19.88 3.24
C LEU A 270 25.42 -21.10 3.78
N LEU A 271 25.94 -22.31 3.57
CA LEU A 271 25.30 -23.54 4.02
C LEU A 271 25.18 -23.58 5.55
N THR A 272 26.19 -23.13 6.28
CA THR A 272 26.15 -23.08 7.75
C THR A 272 25.03 -22.17 8.25
N THR A 273 24.87 -20.98 7.66
CA THR A 273 23.80 -20.03 8.01
C THR A 273 22.42 -20.55 7.61
N LEU A 274 22.32 -21.14 6.41
CA LEU A 274 21.06 -21.66 5.88
C LEU A 274 20.59 -22.97 6.56
N ARG A 275 21.48 -23.65 7.29
CA ARG A 275 21.19 -24.93 7.98
C ARG A 275 19.99 -24.84 8.93
N GLN A 276 19.73 -23.68 9.53
CA GLN A 276 18.57 -23.51 10.43
C GLN A 276 17.21 -23.61 9.72
N TYR A 277 17.14 -23.42 8.40
CA TYR A 277 15.93 -23.57 7.58
C TYR A 277 15.86 -24.91 6.84
N TYR A 278 16.95 -25.69 6.89
CA TYR A 278 17.00 -27.04 6.36
C TYR A 278 16.34 -28.01 7.35
N ARG A 279 15.82 -29.14 6.87
CA ARG A 279 15.15 -30.19 7.66
C ARG A 279 15.87 -30.47 8.99
N GLY A 280 15.15 -30.35 10.10
CA GLY A 280 15.68 -30.53 11.45
C GLY A 280 16.36 -29.29 12.04
N GLY A 281 16.37 -28.18 11.32
CA GLY A 281 16.75 -26.85 11.82
C GLY A 281 15.61 -26.17 12.57
N ARG A 282 15.93 -25.07 13.27
CA ARG A 282 14.97 -24.31 14.10
C ARG A 282 13.78 -23.75 13.33
N PHE A 283 13.98 -23.40 12.06
CA PHE A 283 13.00 -22.75 11.18
C PHE A 283 12.72 -23.58 9.93
N ASP A 284 12.82 -24.91 10.02
CA ASP A 284 12.66 -25.80 8.86
C ASP A 284 11.25 -25.74 8.24
N PHE A 285 10.24 -25.43 9.04
CA PHE A 285 8.85 -25.21 8.62
C PHE A 285 8.68 -24.02 7.68
N LEU A 286 9.57 -23.02 7.71
CA LEU A 286 9.33 -21.71 7.14
C LEU A 286 9.36 -21.72 5.60
N LEU A 287 10.32 -22.44 5.02
CA LEU A 287 10.61 -22.44 3.58
C LEU A 287 10.27 -23.78 2.88
N ASN A 288 9.68 -24.71 3.60
CA ASN A 288 9.38 -26.06 3.13
C ASN A 288 7.89 -26.41 3.26
N SER A 289 7.00 -25.43 3.15
CA SER A 289 5.56 -25.69 3.28
C SER A 289 5.07 -26.67 2.21
N GLU A 290 4.50 -27.80 2.66
CA GLU A 290 3.76 -28.74 1.81
C GLU A 290 2.30 -28.31 1.62
N LYS A 291 1.80 -27.44 2.51
CA LYS A 291 0.43 -26.95 2.47
C LYS A 291 0.34 -25.81 1.48
N GLN A 292 -0.16 -26.13 0.31
CA GLN A 292 -0.55 -25.17 -0.70
C GLN A 292 -1.81 -24.43 -0.26
N LEU A 293 -1.67 -23.42 0.60
CA LEU A 293 -2.70 -22.41 0.73
C LEU A 293 -2.79 -21.71 -0.62
N ASP A 294 -3.86 -21.97 -1.38
CA ASP A 294 -4.19 -21.22 -2.58
C ASP A 294 -4.51 -19.78 -2.18
N LEU A 295 -3.46 -19.01 -1.89
CA LEU A 295 -3.54 -17.58 -1.63
C LEU A 295 -3.79 -16.82 -2.91
N LEU A 296 -3.57 -17.42 -4.09
CA LEU A 296 -3.75 -16.73 -5.36
C LEU A 296 -5.23 -16.38 -5.58
N SER A 297 -6.15 -17.32 -5.38
CA SER A 297 -7.59 -17.10 -5.55
C SER A 297 -8.20 -16.18 -4.47
N LYS A 298 -7.64 -16.18 -3.25
CA LYS A 298 -8.15 -15.37 -2.13
C LYS A 298 -8.03 -13.88 -2.42
N ARG A 299 -9.13 -13.14 -2.27
CA ARG A 299 -9.16 -11.69 -2.55
C ARG A 299 -8.92 -10.82 -1.33
N PHE A 300 -9.00 -11.37 -0.13
CA PHE A 300 -8.78 -10.60 1.09
C PHE A 300 -7.89 -11.40 2.03
N ILE A 301 -6.65 -10.95 2.19
CA ILE A 301 -5.62 -11.58 3.00
C ILE A 301 -5.05 -10.53 3.94
N VAL A 302 -5.00 -10.83 5.22
CA VAL A 302 -4.38 -10.00 6.26
C VAL A 302 -3.26 -10.80 6.91
N PHE A 303 -2.06 -10.23 6.96
CA PHE A 303 -0.91 -10.73 7.68
C PHE A 303 -0.69 -9.87 8.91
N GLU A 304 -1.00 -10.41 10.09
CA GLU A 304 -0.71 -9.78 11.37
C GLU A 304 0.71 -10.11 11.80
N ILE A 305 1.54 -9.07 11.89
CA ILE A 305 2.99 -9.19 12.10
C ILE A 305 3.45 -8.62 13.45
N ASP A 306 2.56 -8.11 14.30
CA ASP A 306 2.94 -7.47 15.56
C ASP A 306 3.76 -8.40 16.48
N ALA A 307 3.45 -9.69 16.50
CA ALA A 307 4.18 -10.68 17.29
C ALA A 307 5.63 -10.93 16.84
N ILE A 308 5.95 -10.62 15.58
CA ILE A 308 7.27 -10.89 14.99
C ILE A 308 8.02 -9.63 14.60
N LYS A 309 7.43 -8.43 14.70
CA LYS A 309 8.04 -7.18 14.22
C LYS A 309 9.45 -6.91 14.77
N ASP A 310 9.69 -7.29 16.03
CA ASP A 310 10.99 -7.12 16.70
C ASP A 310 11.93 -8.33 16.48
N HIS A 311 11.46 -9.38 15.82
CA HIS A 311 12.21 -10.61 15.58
C HIS A 311 13.09 -10.48 14.33
N LYS A 312 14.37 -10.14 14.54
CA LYS A 312 15.38 -9.89 13.48
C LYS A 312 15.46 -10.91 12.36
N ILE A 313 15.18 -12.18 12.64
CA ILE A 313 15.20 -13.25 11.64
C ILE A 313 13.85 -13.44 10.93
N LEU A 314 12.76 -13.63 11.67
CA LEU A 314 11.45 -13.95 11.10
C LEU A 314 10.82 -12.77 10.35
N PHE A 315 11.00 -11.54 10.83
CA PHE A 315 10.36 -10.37 10.23
C PHE A 315 10.75 -10.15 8.76
N PRO A 316 12.05 -10.06 8.39
CA PRO A 316 12.44 -9.93 6.99
C PRO A 316 11.90 -11.06 6.10
N ILE A 317 11.89 -12.29 6.62
CA ILE A 317 11.46 -13.48 5.85
C ILE A 317 9.96 -13.42 5.58
N VAL A 318 9.17 -13.13 6.62
CA VAL A 318 7.71 -13.00 6.48
C VAL A 318 7.38 -11.85 5.55
N THR A 319 8.07 -10.71 5.64
CA THR A 319 7.90 -9.58 4.72
C THR A 319 8.17 -9.99 3.27
N ILE A 320 9.25 -10.74 3.00
CA ILE A 320 9.54 -11.25 1.64
C ILE A 320 8.44 -12.21 1.16
N ILE A 321 7.95 -13.10 2.03
CA ILE A 321 6.83 -14.01 1.70
C ILE A 321 5.58 -13.22 1.32
N ILE A 322 5.23 -12.18 2.08
CA ILE A 322 4.08 -11.31 1.80
C ILE A 322 4.23 -10.63 0.44
N MET A 323 5.42 -10.08 0.16
CA MET A 323 5.72 -9.45 -1.13
C MET A 323 5.61 -10.44 -2.28
N GLU A 324 6.13 -11.67 -2.12
CA GLU A 324 6.04 -12.74 -3.12
C GLU A 324 4.58 -13.13 -3.39
N VAL A 325 3.74 -13.24 -2.35
CA VAL A 325 2.30 -13.48 -2.52
C VAL A 325 1.65 -12.37 -3.35
N PHE A 326 1.99 -11.11 -3.08
CA PHE A 326 1.44 -9.98 -3.82
C PHE A 326 1.94 -9.91 -5.28
N ILE A 327 3.24 -10.12 -5.51
CA ILE A 327 3.83 -10.16 -6.85
C ILE A 327 3.22 -11.31 -7.68
N ASN A 328 3.05 -12.49 -7.08
CA ASN A 328 2.44 -13.62 -7.76
C ASN A 328 1.00 -13.31 -8.21
N LYS A 329 0.22 -12.57 -7.39
CA LYS A 329 -1.11 -12.06 -7.78
C LYS A 329 -1.02 -11.06 -8.94
N MET A 330 -0.07 -10.12 -8.89
CA MET A 330 0.14 -9.16 -9.97
C MET A 330 0.39 -9.86 -11.30
N ARG A 331 1.22 -10.90 -11.29
CA ARG A 331 1.60 -11.69 -12.47
C ARG A 331 0.45 -12.54 -13.02
N ARG A 332 -0.21 -13.32 -12.17
CA ARG A 332 -1.16 -14.35 -12.65
C ARG A 332 -2.57 -13.82 -12.87
N LEU A 333 -2.99 -12.74 -12.20
CA LEU A 333 -4.36 -12.25 -12.24
C LEU A 333 -4.53 -11.04 -13.18
N GLN A 334 -4.18 -11.17 -14.45
CA GLN A 334 -4.22 -10.04 -15.41
C GLN A 334 -5.61 -9.38 -15.50
N GLY A 335 -5.64 -8.05 -15.65
CA GLY A 335 -6.89 -7.28 -15.71
C GLY A 335 -7.61 -7.07 -14.36
N ILE A 336 -7.22 -7.78 -13.30
CA ILE A 336 -7.79 -7.61 -11.96
C ILE A 336 -7.03 -6.53 -11.18
N ARG A 337 -7.74 -5.66 -10.45
CA ARG A 337 -7.12 -4.66 -9.56
C ARG A 337 -6.54 -5.36 -8.32
N LYS A 338 -5.34 -4.95 -7.92
CA LYS A 338 -4.74 -5.38 -6.65
C LYS A 338 -4.32 -4.19 -5.80
N MET A 339 -4.32 -4.38 -4.50
CA MET A 339 -3.88 -3.40 -3.51
C MET A 339 -3.06 -4.12 -2.44
N ILE A 340 -1.86 -3.61 -2.20
CA ILE A 340 -1.10 -3.92 -1.00
C ILE A 340 -1.24 -2.74 -0.05
N LEU A 341 -1.52 -3.02 1.22
CA LEU A 341 -1.57 -2.02 2.28
C LEU A 341 -0.60 -2.45 3.37
N ILE A 342 0.24 -1.52 3.79
CA ILE A 342 1.24 -1.72 4.85
C ILE A 342 0.93 -0.70 5.94
N GLU A 343 0.44 -1.15 7.09
CA GLU A 343 0.35 -0.33 8.30
C GLU A 343 1.74 -0.10 8.90
N GLU A 344 1.91 1.01 9.60
CA GLU A 344 3.15 1.35 10.33
C GLU A 344 4.44 1.22 9.48
N ALA A 345 4.40 1.67 8.22
CA ALA A 345 5.48 1.51 7.24
C ALA A 345 6.82 2.22 7.56
N TRP A 346 6.96 2.79 8.76
CA TRP A 346 8.22 3.30 9.32
C TRP A 346 8.97 2.26 10.15
N LEU A 347 8.32 1.16 10.50
CA LEU A 347 8.93 -0.07 11.00
C LEU A 347 9.64 -0.77 9.83
#